data_AF-A0A3L8PQI3-F1
#
_entry.id   AF-A0A3L8PQI3-F1
#
_cell.length_a   1.000
_cell.length_b   1.000
_cell.length_c   1.000
_cell.angle_alpha   90.00
_cell.angle_beta   90.00
_cell.angle_gamma   90.00
#
_symmetry.space_group_name_H-M   'P 1'
#
loop_
_entity.id
_entity.type
_entity.pdbx_description
1 polymer ?
#
loop_
_entity_poly.entity_id
_entity_poly.type
_entity_poly.pdbx_seq_one_letter_code
_entity_poly.pdbx_strand_id
1 'polypeptide(L)'
;QVERTKLSIKKELFHLQAQRFACQTDAQRALDKITKKMKYHQLAEKSVIEHKVYEGKGRPKKDAPVKRIEWQITAEIIESADKINDVVKQKSCFVLATNIDKKTLSPEELLKHYKAQSEVEKGFRFLKDPLFFVSSLFIKKPSRIDALLMVMTLSLLVYSIAQRRMR
;
A
#
# COMPACT_ATOMS: atom_id res chain seq x y z
N GLN A 1 1.48 -6.90 -0.12
CA GLN A 1 1.32 -5.69 0.72
C GLN A 1 1.84 -5.93 2.13
N VAL A 2 1.36 -7.00 2.80
CA VAL A 2 1.83 -7.45 4.12
C VAL A 2 3.36 -7.51 4.22
N GLU A 3 4.01 -8.29 3.36
CA GLU A 3 5.49 -8.42 3.31
C GLU A 3 6.24 -7.09 3.11
N ARG A 4 5.77 -6.24 2.18
CA ARG A 4 6.37 -4.91 1.97
C ARG A 4 6.29 -4.04 3.24
N THR A 5 5.16 -4.09 3.94
CA THR A 5 4.98 -3.35 5.20
C THR A 5 5.84 -3.94 6.32
N LYS A 6 6.02 -5.27 6.36
CA LYS A 6 6.91 -5.96 7.30
C LYS A 6 8.35 -5.48 7.19
N LEU A 7 8.89 -5.40 5.97
CA LEU A 7 10.24 -4.91 5.70
C LEU A 7 10.42 -3.46 6.17
N SER A 8 9.43 -2.59 5.90
CA SER A 8 9.45 -1.20 6.36
C SER A 8 9.47 -1.09 7.88
N ILE A 9 8.61 -1.86 8.58
CA ILE A 9 8.54 -1.86 10.04
C ILE A 9 9.83 -2.42 10.64
N LYS A 10 10.38 -3.51 10.09
CA LYS A 10 11.68 -4.06 10.53
C LYS A 10 12.80 -3.03 10.43
N LYS A 11 12.81 -2.20 9.38
CA LYS A 11 13.77 -1.11 9.23
C LYS A 11 13.58 -0.03 10.30
N GLU A 12 12.35 0.39 10.57
CA GLU A 12 12.06 1.35 11.64
C GLU A 12 12.44 0.81 13.02
N LEU A 13 12.12 -0.47 13.30
CA LEU A 13 12.53 -1.15 14.53
C LEU A 13 14.04 -1.27 14.63
N PHE A 14 14.76 -1.60 13.56
CA PHE A 14 16.22 -1.65 13.56
C PHE A 14 16.83 -0.32 14.02
N HIS A 15 16.33 0.81 13.51
CA HIS A 15 16.77 2.14 13.92
C HIS A 15 16.38 2.46 15.38
N LEU A 16 15.16 2.14 15.80
CA LEU A 16 14.71 2.36 17.18
C LEU A 16 15.52 1.54 18.18
N GLN A 17 15.82 0.28 17.84
CA GLN A 17 16.64 -0.61 18.65
C GLN A 17 18.08 -0.14 18.74
N ALA A 18 18.60 0.65 17.80
CA ALA A 18 19.93 1.24 17.92
C ALA A 18 19.95 2.52 18.79
N GLN A 19 18.80 3.09 19.12
CA GLN A 19 18.70 4.36 19.85
C GLN A 19 18.75 4.16 21.38
N ARG A 20 19.30 5.19 22.04
CA ARG A 20 19.37 5.34 23.49
C ARG A 20 18.52 6.52 23.91
N PHE A 21 17.69 6.33 24.92
CA PHE A 21 16.81 7.35 25.47
C PHE A 21 17.22 7.70 26.89
N ALA A 22 17.11 8.98 27.26
CA ALA A 22 17.38 9.42 28.63
C ALA A 22 16.32 8.93 29.63
N CYS A 23 15.10 8.62 29.16
CA CYS A 23 13.99 8.15 29.97
C CYS A 23 13.30 6.93 29.35
N GLN A 24 12.89 5.99 30.19
CA GLN A 24 12.12 4.80 29.79
C GLN A 24 10.82 5.16 29.07
N THR A 25 10.14 6.21 29.53
CA THR A 25 8.85 6.64 28.93
C THR A 25 9.03 7.11 27.49
N ASP A 26 10.16 7.75 27.18
CA ASP A 26 10.42 8.25 25.82
C ASP A 26 10.75 7.11 24.87
N ALA A 27 11.48 6.11 25.35
CA ALA A 27 11.71 4.88 24.61
C ALA A 27 10.37 4.19 24.29
N GLN A 28 9.49 4.06 25.29
CA GLN A 28 8.18 3.41 25.09
C GLN A 28 7.30 4.20 24.12
N ARG A 29 7.27 5.54 24.23
CA ARG A 29 6.55 6.41 23.28
C ARG A 29 7.07 6.26 21.86
N ALA A 30 8.38 6.07 21.67
CA ALA A 30 8.95 5.83 20.35
C ALA A 30 8.47 4.49 19.76
N LEU A 31 8.43 3.43 20.58
CA LEU A 31 7.88 2.14 20.14
C LEU A 31 6.39 2.25 19.81
N ASP A 32 5.60 2.92 20.65
CA ASP A 32 4.16 3.09 20.46
C ASP A 32 3.83 3.83 19.14
N LYS A 33 4.67 4.79 18.74
CA LYS A 33 4.54 5.48 17.45
C LYS A 33 4.67 4.52 16.27
N ILE A 34 5.55 3.51 16.36
CA ILE A 34 5.71 2.48 15.32
C ILE A 34 4.50 1.53 15.38
N THR A 35 4.13 1.05 16.56
CA THR A 35 3.02 0.10 16.76
C THR A 35 1.69 0.64 16.25
N LYS A 36 1.41 1.93 16.46
CA LYS A 36 0.19 2.59 15.93
C LYS A 36 0.10 2.57 14.41
N LYS A 37 1.22 2.49 13.69
CA LYS A 37 1.24 2.42 12.22
C LYS A 37 1.06 0.99 11.69
N MET A 38 1.15 -0.03 12.55
CA MET A 38 1.13 -1.44 12.14
C MET A 38 -0.30 -1.88 11.77
N LYS A 39 -0.57 -1.93 10.47
CA LYS A 39 -1.87 -2.37 9.92
C LYS A 39 -2.04 -3.89 9.86
N TYR A 40 -0.95 -4.63 9.65
CA TYR A 40 -0.99 -6.09 9.41
C TYR A 40 -0.24 -6.90 10.47
N HIS A 41 0.48 -6.22 11.36
CA HIS A 41 1.42 -6.82 12.30
C HIS A 41 1.06 -6.45 13.73
N GLN A 42 1.59 -7.22 14.67
CA GLN A 42 1.53 -6.96 16.10
C GLN A 42 2.89 -7.23 16.74
N LEU A 43 3.09 -6.68 17.93
CA LEU A 43 4.25 -6.99 18.75
C LEU A 43 4.13 -8.42 19.26
N ALA A 44 5.17 -9.22 19.03
CA ALA A 44 5.32 -10.53 19.65
C ALA A 44 5.98 -10.38 21.03
N GLU A 45 7.12 -9.72 21.06
CA GLU A 45 7.90 -9.49 22.27
C GLU A 45 8.37 -8.05 22.35
N LYS A 46 8.51 -7.57 23.58
CA LYS A 46 9.14 -6.28 23.88
C LYS A 46 9.95 -6.41 25.16
N SER A 47 11.12 -5.81 25.17
CA SER A 47 11.98 -5.70 26.35
C SER A 47 12.62 -4.33 26.41
N VAL A 48 12.83 -3.86 27.64
CA VAL A 48 13.48 -2.59 27.93
C VAL A 48 14.77 -2.90 28.66
N ILE A 49 15.89 -2.41 28.13
CA ILE A 49 17.23 -2.66 28.64
C ILE A 49 17.77 -1.36 29.23
N GLU A 50 18.24 -1.45 30.47
CA GLU A 50 18.89 -0.36 31.20
C GLU A 50 20.40 -0.36 30.91
N HIS A 51 20.95 0.78 30.52
CA HIS A 51 22.38 0.97 30.28
C HIS A 51 22.94 2.06 31.19
N LYS A 52 23.81 1.64 32.10
CA LYS A 52 24.50 2.55 33.02
C LYS A 52 25.70 3.18 32.32
N VAL A 53 25.73 4.50 32.27
CA VAL A 53 26.86 5.29 31.76
C VAL A 53 27.64 5.82 32.95
N TYR A 54 28.90 5.40 33.07
CA TYR A 54 29.79 5.77 34.17
C TYR A 54 30.64 7.00 33.82
N GLU A 55 31.17 7.67 34.83
CA GLU A 55 32.13 8.77 34.62
C GLU A 55 33.52 8.26 34.22
N GLY A 56 34.16 8.95 33.25
CA GLY A 56 35.50 8.64 32.75
C GLY A 56 35.53 7.97 31.37
N LYS A 57 36.70 7.98 30.71
CA LYS A 57 36.94 7.28 29.44
C LYS A 57 37.47 5.87 29.71
N GLY A 58 36.89 4.85 29.06
CA GLY A 58 37.37 3.46 29.12
C GLY A 58 36.55 2.53 30.02
N ARG A 59 37.12 1.37 30.37
CA ARG A 59 36.46 0.36 31.23
C ARG A 59 36.27 0.91 32.65
N PRO A 60 35.04 0.95 33.20
CA PRO A 60 34.81 1.47 34.55
C PRO A 60 35.57 0.67 35.62
N LYS A 61 36.12 1.36 36.62
CA LYS A 61 36.57 0.74 37.88
C LYS A 61 35.35 0.28 38.68
N LYS A 62 35.52 -0.72 39.57
CA LYS A 62 34.41 -1.34 40.34
C LYS A 62 33.52 -0.34 41.08
N ASP A 63 34.08 0.78 41.55
CA ASP A 63 33.36 1.80 42.34
C ASP A 63 33.12 3.12 41.59
N ALA A 64 33.11 3.10 40.25
CA ALA A 64 32.87 4.32 39.48
C ALA A 64 31.42 4.82 39.65
N PRO A 65 31.19 6.12 39.91
CA PRO A 65 29.84 6.67 40.02
C PRO A 65 29.12 6.61 38.67
N VAL A 66 27.83 6.26 38.70
CA VAL A 66 26.97 6.27 37.52
C VAL A 66 26.61 7.71 37.19
N LYS A 67 26.99 8.18 36.00
CA LYS A 67 26.70 9.54 35.51
C LYS A 67 25.23 9.69 35.13
N ARG A 68 24.70 8.70 34.41
CA ARG A 68 23.29 8.65 33.98
C ARG A 68 22.90 7.23 33.55
N ILE A 69 21.60 7.02 33.45
CA ILE A 69 21.00 5.79 32.92
C ILE A 69 20.40 6.09 31.56
N GLU A 70 20.70 5.25 30.59
CA GLU A 70 20.09 5.27 29.26
C GLU A 70 19.25 4.03 29.04
N TRP A 71 18.13 4.18 28.33
CA TRP A 71 17.16 3.13 28.08
C TRP A 71 17.16 2.77 26.59
N GLN A 72 17.08 1.48 26.30
CA GLN A 72 16.93 0.95 24.95
C GLN A 72 15.78 -0.04 24.94
N ILE A 73 15.06 -0.09 23.82
CA ILE A 73 13.97 -1.04 23.63
C ILE A 73 14.34 -1.99 22.51
N THR A 74 14.08 -3.26 22.75
CA THR A 74 14.12 -4.34 21.77
C THR A 74 12.73 -4.91 21.60
N ALA A 75 12.32 -5.13 20.36
CA ALA A 75 10.96 -5.54 20.05
C ALA A 75 10.90 -6.37 18.77
N GLU A 76 10.15 -7.47 18.83
CA GLU A 76 9.89 -8.33 17.69
C GLU A 76 8.45 -8.20 17.21
N ILE A 77 8.26 -8.33 15.90
CA ILE A 77 6.94 -8.26 15.26
C ILE A 77 6.59 -9.56 14.58
N ILE A 78 5.32 -9.91 14.66
CA ILE A 78 4.71 -11.02 13.94
C ILE A 78 3.52 -10.52 13.13
N GLU A 79 3.16 -11.29 12.11
CA GLU A 79 1.92 -11.06 11.39
C GLU A 79 0.72 -11.39 12.28
N SER A 80 -0.31 -10.56 12.20
CA SER A 80 -1.55 -10.75 12.95
C SER A 80 -2.63 -11.20 11.97
N ALA A 81 -3.02 -12.47 12.08
CA ALA A 81 -4.04 -13.05 11.21
C ALA A 81 -5.35 -12.26 11.29
N ASP A 82 -5.77 -11.85 12.49
CA ASP A 82 -6.99 -11.08 12.72
C ASP A 82 -6.96 -9.74 12.01
N LYS A 83 -5.87 -8.96 12.19
CA LYS A 83 -5.72 -7.66 11.50
C LYS A 83 -5.67 -7.82 9.98
N ILE A 84 -5.03 -8.87 9.49
CA ILE A 84 -4.98 -9.17 8.05
C ILE A 84 -6.39 -9.47 7.55
N ASN A 85 -7.14 -10.32 8.25
CA ASN A 85 -8.51 -10.69 7.90
C ASN A 85 -9.46 -9.48 7.91
N ASP A 86 -9.35 -8.60 8.90
CA ASP A 86 -10.13 -7.37 8.96
C ASP A 86 -9.87 -6.46 7.75
N VAL A 87 -8.60 -6.27 7.39
CA VAL A 87 -8.25 -5.46 6.22
C VAL A 87 -8.69 -6.15 4.93
N VAL A 88 -8.59 -7.47 4.83
CA VAL A 88 -9.10 -8.23 3.68
C VAL A 88 -10.61 -8.05 3.54
N LYS A 89 -11.36 -8.20 4.63
CA LYS A 89 -12.82 -8.02 4.66
C LYS A 89 -13.21 -6.59 4.27
N GLN A 90 -12.48 -5.59 4.79
CA GLN A 90 -12.73 -4.20 4.43
C GLN A 90 -12.46 -3.94 2.95
N LYS A 91 -11.41 -4.55 2.38
CA LYS A 91 -11.03 -4.38 0.96
C LYS A 91 -11.84 -5.23 -0.01
N SER A 92 -12.52 -6.29 0.46
CA SER A 92 -13.35 -7.15 -0.38
C SER A 92 -14.75 -6.58 -0.60
N CYS A 93 -15.21 -5.69 0.28
CA CYS A 93 -16.49 -5.00 0.14
C CYS A 93 -16.35 -3.68 -0.63
N PHE A 94 -17.32 -3.40 -1.49
CA PHE A 94 -17.48 -2.09 -2.14
C PHE A 94 -18.98 -1.78 -2.28
N VAL A 95 -19.31 -0.49 -2.36
CA VAL A 95 -20.70 -0.03 -2.47
C VAL A 95 -21.02 0.25 -3.93
N LEU A 96 -22.17 -0.25 -4.38
CA LEU A 96 -22.70 -0.03 -5.72
C LEU A 96 -24.01 0.75 -5.59
N ALA A 97 -23.99 2.03 -5.96
CA ALA A 97 -25.17 2.88 -5.98
C ALA A 97 -25.74 2.91 -7.39
N THR A 98 -27.06 2.74 -7.51
CA THR A 98 -27.77 2.77 -8.80
C THR A 98 -29.11 3.49 -8.66
N ASN A 99 -29.56 4.13 -9.72
CA ASN A 99 -30.90 4.71 -9.85
C ASN A 99 -31.93 3.71 -10.43
N ILE A 100 -31.51 2.48 -10.73
CA ILE A 100 -32.36 1.43 -11.28
C ILE A 100 -33.23 0.82 -10.17
N ASP A 101 -34.53 0.68 -10.44
CA ASP A 101 -35.46 0.06 -9.50
C ASP A 101 -35.16 -1.45 -9.31
N LYS A 102 -35.39 -1.95 -8.09
CA LYS A 102 -35.15 -3.36 -7.73
C LYS A 102 -35.99 -4.36 -8.51
N LYS A 103 -37.14 -3.94 -9.05
CA LYS A 103 -38.00 -4.80 -9.88
C LYS A 103 -37.48 -4.92 -11.31
N THR A 104 -36.67 -3.96 -11.76
CA THR A 104 -36.14 -3.91 -13.13
C THR A 104 -34.88 -4.76 -13.29
N LEU A 105 -34.03 -4.80 -12.26
CA LEU A 105 -32.76 -5.53 -12.32
C LEU A 105 -32.41 -6.13 -10.96
N SER A 106 -32.07 -7.42 -10.95
CA SER A 106 -31.63 -8.08 -9.71
C SER A 106 -30.26 -7.56 -9.26
N PRO A 107 -29.92 -7.67 -7.96
CA PRO A 107 -28.59 -7.29 -7.45
C PRO A 107 -27.43 -8.03 -8.14
N GLU A 108 -27.64 -9.30 -8.51
CA GLU A 108 -26.64 -10.13 -9.18
C GLU A 108 -26.37 -9.65 -10.61
N GLU A 109 -27.43 -9.32 -11.35
CA GLU A 109 -27.32 -8.76 -12.70
C GLU A 109 -26.68 -7.38 -12.67
N LEU A 110 -27.07 -6.52 -11.71
CA LEU A 110 -26.45 -5.21 -11.51
C LEU A 110 -24.92 -5.35 -11.30
N LEU A 111 -24.50 -6.28 -10.45
CA LEU A 111 -23.09 -6.56 -10.22
C LEU A 111 -22.40 -7.06 -11.49
N LYS A 112 -23.03 -7.97 -12.24
CA LYS A 112 -22.50 -8.49 -13.51
C LYS A 112 -22.29 -7.37 -14.53
N HIS A 113 -23.28 -6.50 -14.71
CA HIS A 113 -23.18 -5.36 -15.62
C HIS A 113 -22.10 -4.37 -15.20
N TYR A 114 -22.02 -4.04 -13.90
CA TYR A 114 -20.98 -3.16 -13.38
C TYR A 114 -19.57 -3.73 -13.63
N LYS A 115 -19.37 -5.03 -13.38
CA LYS A 115 -18.06 -5.68 -13.62
C LYS A 115 -17.68 -5.74 -15.10
N ALA A 116 -18.68 -5.85 -16.00
CA ALA A 116 -18.46 -5.83 -17.44
C ALA A 116 -17.99 -4.46 -17.99
N GLN A 117 -18.16 -3.37 -17.23
CA GLN A 117 -17.68 -2.04 -17.63
C GLN A 117 -16.16 -1.99 -17.83
N SER A 118 -15.40 -2.84 -17.13
CA SER A 118 -13.95 -2.94 -17.28
C SER A 118 -13.47 -3.34 -18.68
N GLU A 119 -14.32 -3.99 -19.49
CA GLU A 119 -13.99 -4.33 -20.89
C GLU A 119 -13.85 -3.07 -21.77
N VAL A 120 -14.60 -2.00 -21.46
CA VAL A 120 -14.49 -0.72 -22.18
C VAL A 120 -13.12 -0.08 -21.95
N GLU A 121 -12.64 -0.10 -20.69
CA GLU A 121 -11.33 0.46 -20.34
C GLU A 121 -10.18 -0.28 -21.03
N LYS A 122 -10.29 -1.61 -21.19
CA LYS A 122 -9.30 -2.40 -21.94
C LYS A 122 -9.24 -1.98 -23.41
N GLY A 123 -10.38 -1.68 -24.03
CA GLY A 123 -10.44 -1.15 -25.41
C GLY A 123 -9.74 0.20 -25.55
N PHE A 124 -9.95 1.13 -24.60
CA PHE A 124 -9.24 2.42 -24.63
C PHE A 124 -7.76 2.31 -24.31
N ARG A 125 -7.34 1.33 -23.50
CA ARG A 125 -5.92 1.05 -23.26
C ARG A 125 -5.22 0.64 -24.55
N PHE A 126 -5.87 -0.17 -25.38
CA PHE A 126 -5.34 -0.56 -26.69
C PHE A 126 -5.08 0.63 -27.61
N LEU A 127 -5.99 1.63 -27.63
CA LEU A 127 -5.78 2.86 -28.40
C LEU A 127 -4.61 3.72 -27.90
N LYS A 128 -4.25 3.59 -26.63
CA LYS A 128 -3.13 4.30 -26.00
C LYS A 128 -1.84 3.50 -26.03
N ASP A 129 -1.86 2.27 -26.56
CA ASP A 129 -0.69 1.42 -26.59
C ASP A 129 0.38 2.02 -27.52
N PRO A 130 1.66 2.10 -27.08
CA PRO A 130 2.74 2.60 -27.91
C PRO A 130 2.90 1.89 -29.27
N LEU A 131 2.45 0.64 -29.37
CA LEU A 131 2.43 -0.15 -30.60
C LEU A 131 1.46 0.41 -31.66
N PHE A 132 0.54 1.30 -31.28
CA PHE A 132 -0.40 1.94 -32.20
C PHE A 132 0.19 3.14 -32.96
N PHE A 133 1.50 3.37 -32.85
CA PHE A 133 2.26 4.36 -33.62
C PHE A 133 1.76 5.81 -33.53
N VAL A 134 0.85 6.14 -32.60
CA VAL A 134 0.31 7.51 -32.42
C VAL A 134 1.44 8.52 -32.16
N SER A 135 2.50 8.08 -31.47
CA SER A 135 3.71 8.86 -31.22
C SER A 135 4.56 9.14 -32.47
N SER A 136 4.39 8.36 -33.54
CA SER A 136 5.05 8.59 -34.84
C SER A 136 4.26 9.51 -35.77
N LEU A 137 2.98 9.75 -35.47
CA LEU A 137 2.14 10.69 -36.21
C LEU A 137 2.32 12.10 -35.61
N PHE A 138 3.24 12.88 -36.17
CA PHE A 138 3.49 14.27 -35.75
C PHE A 138 2.36 15.21 -36.19
N ILE A 139 1.23 15.17 -35.49
CA ILE A 139 0.06 16.00 -35.76
C ILE A 139 0.05 17.23 -34.84
N LYS A 140 0.15 18.42 -35.45
CA LYS A 140 0.18 19.71 -34.72
C LYS A 140 -1.17 20.45 -34.69
N LYS A 141 -2.06 20.17 -35.65
CA LYS A 141 -3.34 20.87 -35.78
C LYS A 141 -4.44 20.14 -35.00
N PRO A 142 -5.20 20.80 -34.11
CA PRO A 142 -6.26 20.16 -33.33
C PRO A 142 -7.27 19.38 -34.19
N SER A 143 -7.73 19.96 -35.31
CA SER A 143 -8.68 19.28 -36.21
C SER A 143 -8.18 17.95 -36.80
N ARG A 144 -6.86 17.80 -36.99
CA ARG A 144 -6.27 16.54 -37.45
C ARG A 144 -6.15 15.52 -36.32
N ILE A 145 -5.99 15.98 -35.08
CA ILE A 145 -6.02 15.10 -33.90
C ILE A 145 -7.43 14.53 -33.74
N ASP A 146 -8.46 15.36 -33.86
CA ASP A 146 -9.86 14.93 -33.76
C ASP A 146 -10.20 13.89 -34.84
N ALA A 147 -9.79 14.15 -36.09
CA ALA A 147 -9.99 13.21 -37.20
C ALA A 147 -9.27 11.87 -36.95
N LEU A 148 -8.03 11.89 -36.47
CA LEU A 148 -7.29 10.68 -36.14
C LEU A 148 -7.97 9.90 -35.00
N LEU A 149 -8.40 10.57 -33.94
CA LEU A 149 -9.13 9.95 -32.83
C LEU A 149 -10.42 9.28 -33.32
N MET A 150 -11.16 9.93 -34.21
CA MET A 150 -12.35 9.34 -34.83
C MET A 150 -12.03 8.06 -35.60
N VAL A 151 -11.01 8.06 -36.46
CA VAL A 151 -10.58 6.86 -37.20
C VAL A 151 -10.14 5.76 -36.24
N MET A 152 -9.33 6.08 -35.23
CA MET A 152 -8.85 5.12 -34.23
C MET A 152 -10.01 4.49 -33.44
N THR A 153 -11.00 5.28 -33.01
CA THR A 153 -12.17 4.75 -32.30
C THR A 153 -13.04 3.86 -33.18
N LEU A 154 -13.19 4.17 -34.47
CA LEU A 154 -13.87 3.29 -35.44
C LEU A 154 -13.11 1.98 -35.64
N SER A 155 -11.79 2.02 -35.76
CA SER A 155 -10.96 0.81 -35.84
C SER A 155 -11.12 -0.05 -34.58
N LEU A 156 -11.17 0.56 -33.39
CA LEU A 156 -11.42 -0.17 -32.14
C LEU A 156 -12.81 -0.84 -32.16
N LEU A 157 -13.85 -0.16 -32.62
CA LEU A 157 -15.19 -0.75 -32.74
C LEU A 157 -15.19 -1.99 -33.63
N VAL A 158 -14.56 -1.91 -34.80
CA VAL A 158 -14.44 -3.06 -35.73
C VAL A 158 -13.68 -4.22 -35.06
N TYR A 159 -12.57 -3.92 -34.40
CA TYR A 159 -11.79 -4.90 -33.65
C TYR A 159 -12.62 -5.58 -32.54
N SER A 160 -13.36 -4.81 -31.74
CA SER A 160 -14.21 -5.35 -30.68
C SER A 160 -15.32 -6.26 -31.22
N ILE A 161 -15.91 -5.92 -32.37
CA ILE A 161 -16.91 -6.77 -33.04
C ILE A 161 -16.27 -8.08 -33.51
N ALA A 162 -15.09 -8.01 -34.14
CA ALA A 162 -14.37 -9.20 -34.60
C ALA A 162 -14.00 -10.11 -33.43
N GLN A 163 -13.46 -9.54 -32.34
CA GLN A 163 -13.13 -10.28 -31.13
C GLN A 163 -14.36 -10.95 -30.50
N ARG A 164 -15.51 -10.26 -30.47
CA ARG A 164 -16.77 -10.84 -29.98
C ARG A 164 -17.27 -12.01 -30.82
N ARG A 165 -17.02 -12.00 -32.14
CA ARG A 165 -17.42 -13.10 -33.04
C ARG A 165 -16.49 -14.31 -32.95
N MET A 166 -15.23 -14.11 -32.58
CA MET A 166 -14.23 -15.19 -32.44
C MET A 166 -14.22 -15.84 -31.05
N ARG A 167 -14.85 -15.20 -30.06
CA ARG A 167 -15.11 -15.77 -28.72
C ARG A 167 -16.43 -16.53 -28.72
#